data_AF-A0A7S3MC04-F1
#
_entry.id   AF-A0A7S3MC04-F1
#
_cell.length_a   1.000
_cell.length_b   1.000
_cell.length_c   1.000
_cell.angle_alpha   90.00
_cell.angle_beta   90.00
_cell.angle_gamma   90.00
#
_symmetry.space_group_name_H-M   'P 1'
#
loop_
_entity.id
_entity.type
_entity.pdbx_description
1 polymer ?
#
loop_
_entity_poly.entity_id
_entity_poly.type
_entity_poly.pdbx_seq_one_letter_code
_entity_poly.pdbx_strand_id
1 'polypeptide(L)'
;SLRQVSAMTANVGRTADESFLGERMRSHQFQQYIVMQDLASSMIRPRILDLKMGFKQRSKRHSTRKKESCKSKALNSTSHAIGFRICGIHMEEFSHDKY
;
A
#
# COMPACT_ATOMS: atom_id res chain seq x y z
N SER A 1 11.72 -4.96 27.56
CA SER A 1 11.81 -4.98 26.08
C SER A 1 11.68 -6.40 25.52
N LEU A 2 10.62 -7.15 25.88
CA LEU A 2 10.51 -8.60 25.62
C LEU A 2 9.30 -9.00 24.76
N ARG A 3 8.61 -8.06 24.11
CA ARG A 3 7.37 -8.35 23.37
C ARG A 3 7.51 -8.54 21.85
N GLN A 4 8.69 -8.33 21.26
CA GLN A 4 8.86 -8.45 19.80
C GLN A 4 9.23 -9.87 19.31
N VAL A 5 9.46 -10.82 20.22
CA VAL A 5 9.94 -12.16 19.84
C VAL A 5 8.81 -13.10 19.39
N SER A 6 7.54 -12.77 19.67
CA SER A 6 6.45 -13.75 19.58
C SER A 6 5.83 -13.91 18.18
N ALA A 7 6.05 -12.99 17.23
CA ALA A 7 5.36 -13.04 15.93
C ALA A 7 6.16 -13.77 14.83
N MET A 8 7.47 -14.01 15.04
CA MET A 8 8.35 -14.60 14.02
C MET A 8 8.58 -16.11 14.17
N THR A 9 8.07 -16.74 15.23
CA THR A 9 8.31 -18.17 15.53
C THR A 9 7.11 -19.08 15.28
N ALA A 10 6.02 -18.55 14.71
CA ALA A 10 4.87 -19.35 14.33
C ALA A 10 5.15 -20.09 13.01
N ASN A 11 5.60 -21.34 13.11
CA ASN A 11 5.66 -22.36 12.06
C ASN A 11 6.87 -22.37 11.11
N VAL A 12 8.07 -22.71 11.60
CA VAL A 12 9.10 -23.35 10.75
C VAL A 12 9.84 -24.42 11.56
N GLY A 13 10.03 -25.59 10.95
CA GLY A 13 10.59 -26.80 11.57
C GLY A 13 11.96 -26.59 12.20
N ARG A 14 12.17 -27.22 13.36
CA ARG A 14 13.42 -27.23 14.11
C ARG A 14 14.48 -27.98 13.29
N THR A 15 15.61 -27.33 13.02
CA THR A 15 16.98 -27.80 13.37
C THR A 15 18.11 -27.20 12.51
N ALA A 16 17.83 -26.42 11.46
CA ALA A 16 18.89 -25.84 10.60
C ALA A 16 19.04 -24.30 10.64
N ASP A 17 18.14 -23.55 11.29
CA ASP A 17 17.98 -22.10 11.07
C ASP A 17 18.46 -21.18 12.21
N GLU A 18 18.89 -21.72 13.35
CA GLU A 18 19.23 -20.89 14.54
C GLU A 18 20.51 -20.06 14.34
N SER A 19 21.52 -20.60 13.67
CA SER A 19 22.76 -19.86 13.35
C SER A 19 22.51 -18.78 12.30
N PHE A 20 21.66 -19.06 11.30
CA PHE A 20 21.30 -18.14 10.24
C PHE A 20 20.47 -16.95 10.75
N LEU A 21 19.49 -17.21 11.62
CA LEU A 21 18.78 -16.12 12.31
C LEU A 21 19.72 -15.34 13.23
N GLY A 22 20.63 -16.01 13.95
CA GLY A 22 21.60 -15.36 14.83
C GLY A 22 22.59 -14.43 14.11
N GLU A 23 22.91 -14.70 12.84
CA GLU A 23 23.76 -13.84 12.01
C GLU A 23 22.96 -12.65 11.43
N ARG A 24 21.73 -12.89 10.95
CA ARG A 24 20.81 -11.80 10.54
C ARG A 24 20.45 -10.86 11.67
N MET A 25 20.29 -11.36 12.89
CA MET A 25 19.98 -10.52 14.05
C MET A 25 21.17 -9.64 14.47
N ARG A 26 22.42 -10.06 14.18
CA ARG A 26 23.63 -9.28 14.46
C ARG A 26 23.85 -8.15 13.47
N SER A 27 23.37 -8.26 12.23
CA SER A 27 23.55 -7.21 11.21
C SER A 27 22.66 -5.97 11.39
N HIS A 28 21.75 -5.95 12.39
CA HIS A 28 20.84 -4.83 12.70
C HIS A 28 20.00 -4.31 11.51
N GLN A 29 19.99 -5.01 10.38
CA GLN A 29 19.19 -4.66 9.22
C GLN A 29 17.76 -5.20 9.40
N PHE A 30 17.02 -4.57 10.30
CA PHE A 30 15.60 -4.87 10.48
C PHE A 30 14.75 -3.95 9.63
N GLN A 31 13.93 -4.54 8.77
CA GLN A 31 12.93 -3.81 8.00
C GLN A 31 11.63 -3.75 8.79
N GLN A 32 11.09 -2.55 8.96
CA GLN A 32 9.78 -2.33 9.58
C GLN A 32 8.70 -2.40 8.50
N TYR A 33 7.59 -3.08 8.82
CA TYR A 33 6.42 -3.22 7.95
C TYR A 33 5.16 -2.81 8.70
N ILE A 34 4.18 -2.28 7.97
CA ILE A 34 2.84 -2.03 8.49
C ILE A 34 1.98 -3.23 8.11
N VAL A 35 1.40 -3.91 9.10
CA VAL A 35 0.43 -4.99 8.88
C VAL A 35 -0.96 -4.37 8.84
N MET A 36 -1.70 -4.63 7.76
CA MET A 36 -3.07 -4.14 7.55
C MET A 36 -3.98 -5.28 7.12
N GLN A 37 -5.28 -5.15 7.39
CA GLN A 37 -6.28 -6.10 6.94
C GLN A 37 -6.46 -6.01 5.41
N ASP A 38 -6.65 -7.16 4.76
CA ASP A 38 -7.07 -7.21 3.37
C ASP A 38 -8.58 -6.97 3.26
N LEU A 39 -8.95 -5.81 2.70
CA LEU A 39 -10.34 -5.40 2.49
C LEU A 39 -11.05 -6.18 1.37
N ALA A 40 -10.31 -6.77 0.43
CA ALA A 40 -10.88 -7.51 -0.70
C ALA A 40 -10.96 -9.02 -0.46
N SER A 41 -10.40 -9.51 0.64
CA SER A 41 -10.24 -10.94 0.94
C SER A 41 -11.54 -11.78 0.90
N SER A 42 -12.68 -11.18 1.22
CA SER A 42 -13.99 -11.86 1.19
C SER A 42 -14.79 -11.64 -0.10
N MET A 43 -14.26 -10.86 -1.04
CA MET A 43 -14.98 -10.50 -2.28
C MET A 43 -14.75 -11.57 -3.35
N ILE A 44 -15.84 -12.12 -3.92
CA ILE A 44 -15.77 -13.12 -5.00
C ILE A 44 -15.30 -12.50 -6.31
N ARG A 45 -15.74 -11.26 -6.60
CA ARG A 45 -15.36 -10.48 -7.79
C ARG A 45 -15.12 -9.02 -7.41
N PRO A 46 -13.95 -8.69 -6.83
CA PRO A 46 -13.68 -7.34 -6.36
C PRO A 46 -13.59 -6.36 -7.54
N ARG A 47 -14.39 -5.29 -7.48
CA ARG A 47 -14.31 -4.14 -8.39
C ARG A 47 -13.80 -2.95 -7.61
N ILE A 48 -12.55 -2.56 -7.86
CA ILE A 48 -11.82 -1.63 -7.01
C ILE A 48 -11.66 -0.31 -7.76
N LEU A 49 -11.98 0.79 -7.09
CA LEU A 49 -11.81 2.15 -7.60
C LEU A 49 -10.95 2.93 -6.60
N ASP A 50 -9.80 3.44 -7.06
CA ASP A 50 -8.96 4.35 -6.30
C ASP A 50 -9.31 5.80 -6.65
N LEU A 51 -9.72 6.56 -5.64
CA LEU A 51 -9.98 7.99 -5.73
C LEU A 51 -8.94 8.74 -4.91
N LYS A 52 -8.27 9.70 -5.55
CA LYS A 52 -7.41 10.62 -4.82
C LYS A 52 -8.17 11.87 -4.41
N MET A 53 -8.38 12.00 -3.11
CA MET A 53 -9.11 13.09 -2.49
C MET A 53 -8.26 14.36 -2.31
N GLY A 54 -8.94 15.50 -2.16
CA GLY A 54 -8.42 16.81 -1.79
C GLY A 54 -8.19 17.78 -2.95
N PHE A 55 -8.55 19.05 -2.74
CA PHE A 55 -8.33 20.17 -3.67
C PHE A 55 -6.85 20.55 -3.84
N LYS A 56 -6.05 20.40 -2.77
CA LYS A 56 -4.61 20.71 -2.75
C LYS A 56 -3.86 19.50 -2.17
N GLN A 57 -3.10 18.81 -3.01
CA GLN A 57 -2.42 17.56 -2.63
C GLN A 57 -0.90 17.72 -2.39
N ARG A 58 -0.45 18.95 -2.14
CA ARG A 58 0.94 19.28 -1.85
C ARG A 58 1.10 19.53 -0.35
N SER A 59 1.97 18.77 0.32
CA SER A 59 2.32 19.03 1.73
C SER A 59 3.47 20.04 1.83
N LYS A 60 3.55 20.75 2.97
CA LYS A 60 4.68 21.64 3.28
C LYS A 60 6.02 20.90 3.23
N ARG A 61 6.03 19.63 3.65
CA ARG A 61 7.21 18.75 3.70
C ARG A 61 7.64 18.18 2.34
N HIS A 62 6.85 18.35 1.27
CA HIS A 62 7.24 17.86 -0.05
C HIS A 62 8.43 18.65 -0.62
N SER A 63 9.32 17.97 -1.33
CA SER A 63 10.34 18.62 -2.16
C SER A 63 9.71 19.54 -3.21
N THR A 64 10.46 20.52 -3.71
CA THR A 64 10.00 21.46 -4.74
C THR A 64 9.47 20.74 -5.97
N ARG A 65 10.23 19.76 -6.48
CA ARG A 65 9.82 18.90 -7.61
C ARG A 65 8.49 18.17 -7.34
N LYS A 66 8.32 17.59 -6.15
CA LYS A 66 7.08 16.88 -5.79
C LYS A 66 5.90 17.85 -5.64
N LYS A 67 6.12 19.05 -5.10
CA LYS A 67 5.10 20.11 -5.01
C LYS A 67 4.59 20.50 -6.40
N GLU A 68 5.48 20.72 -7.36
CA GLU A 68 5.10 21.11 -8.72
C GLU A 68 4.32 19.99 -9.43
N SER A 69 4.81 18.74 -9.31
CA SER A 69 4.07 17.59 -9.87
C SER A 69 2.67 17.43 -9.25
N CYS A 70 2.54 17.58 -7.93
CA CYS A 70 1.23 17.53 -7.26
C CYS A 70 0.32 18.70 -7.69
N LYS A 71 0.88 19.90 -7.89
CA LYS A 71 0.14 21.08 -8.35
C LYS A 71 -0.37 20.88 -9.77
N SER A 72 0.51 20.49 -10.70
CA SER A 72 0.14 20.20 -12.09
C SER A 72 -0.94 19.11 -12.16
N LYS A 73 -0.80 18.01 -11.42
CA LYS A 73 -1.84 16.96 -11.36
C LYS A 73 -3.18 17.45 -10.83
N ALA A 74 -3.17 18.30 -9.80
CA ALA A 74 -4.41 18.84 -9.25
C ALA A 74 -5.11 19.75 -10.27
N LEU A 75 -4.36 20.67 -10.90
CA LEU A 75 -4.87 21.62 -11.90
C LEU A 75 -5.38 20.93 -13.17
N ASN A 76 -4.68 19.87 -13.62
CA ASN A 76 -5.03 19.13 -14.84
C ASN A 76 -6.05 18.01 -14.59
N SER A 77 -6.79 18.08 -13.49
CA SER A 77 -7.81 17.08 -13.16
C SER A 77 -8.99 17.73 -12.45
N THR A 78 -10.01 16.91 -12.21
CA THR A 78 -11.18 17.29 -11.43
C THR A 78 -10.83 17.66 -9.98
N SER A 79 -9.65 17.29 -9.47
CA SER A 79 -9.26 17.59 -8.09
C SER A 79 -9.29 19.09 -7.79
N HIS A 80 -8.90 19.95 -8.74
CA HIS A 80 -8.91 21.40 -8.51
C HIS A 80 -10.33 21.98 -8.41
N ALA A 81 -11.29 21.42 -9.14
CA ALA A 81 -12.65 21.95 -9.21
C ALA A 81 -13.60 21.31 -8.20
N ILE A 82 -13.55 19.98 -8.02
CA ILE A 82 -14.51 19.21 -7.21
C ILE A 82 -13.88 18.48 -6.03
N GLY A 83 -12.54 18.54 -5.88
CA GLY A 83 -11.88 18.02 -4.69
C GLY A 83 -11.56 16.53 -4.70
N PHE A 84 -11.68 15.83 -5.83
CA PHE A 84 -11.12 14.48 -6.01
C PHE A 84 -10.84 14.17 -7.48
N ARG A 85 -10.10 13.10 -7.77
CA ARG A 85 -9.99 12.50 -9.12
C ARG A 85 -9.85 10.99 -9.06
N ILE A 86 -10.25 10.32 -10.14
CA ILE A 86 -10.01 8.88 -10.33
C ILE A 86 -8.52 8.64 -10.59
N CYS A 87 -7.93 7.64 -9.94
CA CYS A 87 -6.51 7.28 -10.05
C CYS A 87 -6.26 5.84 -10.48
N GLY A 88 -7.25 4.97 -10.36
CA GLY A 88 -7.17 3.60 -10.85
C GLY A 88 -8.52 2.93 -10.76
N ILE A 89 -8.80 2.04 -11.70
CA ILE A 89 -9.97 1.18 -11.68
C ILE A 89 -9.53 -0.25 -12.01
N HIS A 90 -10.01 -1.21 -11.26
CA HIS A 90 -9.87 -2.63 -11.54
C HIS A 90 -11.25 -3.24 -11.66
N MET A 91 -11.55 -3.76 -12.84
CA MET A 91 -12.78 -4.49 -13.11
C MET A 91 -12.40 -5.77 -13.86
N GLU A 92 -13.08 -6.85 -13.53
CA GLU A 92 -13.07 -8.07 -14.32
C GLU A 92 -13.99 -7.85 -15.53
N GLU A 93 -13.52 -8.20 -16.74
CA GLU A 93 -14.33 -8.11 -17.96
C GLU A 93 -15.42 -9.18 -17.94
N PHE A 94 -16.64 -8.80 -18.33
CA PHE A 94 -17.71 -9.75 -18.60
C PHE A 94 -17.80 -9.97 -20.11
N SER A 95 -17.85 -11.23 -20.54
CA SER A 95 -18.45 -11.58 -21.81
C SER A 95 -19.92 -11.14 -21.72
N HIS A 96 -20.33 -10.11 -22.46
CA HIS A 96 -21.75 -9.84 -22.65
C HIS A 96 -22.32 -11.04 -23.39
N ASP A 97 -23.08 -11.89 -22.70
CA ASP A 97 -24.05 -12.73 -23.40
C ASP A 97 -25.03 -11.76 -24.06
N LYS A 98 -24.89 -11.65 -25.38
CA LYS A 98 -25.84 -10.94 -26.24
C LYS A 98 -27.17 -11.66 -26.11
N TYR A 99 -28.06 -11.11 -25.30
CA TYR A 99 -29.50 -11.30 -25.51
C TYR A 99 -29.98 -10.27 -26.52
#